data_AF-A0A9E3TMH0-F1
#
_entry.id   AF-A0A9E3TMH0-F1
#
_cell.length_a   1.000
_cell.length_b   1.000
_cell.length_c   1.000
_cell.angle_alpha   90.00
_cell.angle_beta   90.00
_cell.angle_gamma   90.00
#
_symmetry.space_group_name_H-M   'P 1'
#
loop_
_entity.id
_entity.type
_entity.pdbx_description
1 polymer ?
#
loop_
_entity_poly.entity_id
_entity_poly.type
_entity_poly.pdbx_seq_one_letter_code
_entity_poly.pdbx_strand_id
1 'polypeptide(L)'
;MKPTIFFADSRQEVLVADQQTDVHFVRLERLPNVPGTSEVLQLPDLLRDRIWFDEVQRRLVFRGFMSKATFDQLHSLSNDSVYLRAIGELFQVCVFEEPARKTRSLSKLLPIAAIAAAALLIAVLALPLRLLTVR
;
A
#
# COMPACT_ATOMS: atom_id res chain seq x y z
N MET A 1 -8.23 21.92 -58.07
CA MET A 1 -9.04 21.13 -57.12
C MET A 1 -8.25 21.02 -55.81
N LYS A 2 -8.74 21.61 -54.72
CA LYS A 2 -8.11 21.58 -53.39
C LYS A 2 -8.78 20.47 -52.56
N PRO A 3 -8.04 19.56 -51.90
CA PRO A 3 -8.65 18.62 -50.98
C PRO A 3 -8.97 19.33 -49.66
N THR A 4 -10.25 19.40 -49.34
CA THR A 4 -10.75 19.82 -48.01
C THR A 4 -10.50 18.67 -47.05
N ILE A 5 -9.51 18.83 -46.16
CA ILE A 5 -9.30 17.91 -45.03
C ILE A 5 -10.38 18.21 -44.00
N PHE A 6 -11.37 17.32 -43.92
CA PHE A 6 -12.34 17.27 -42.82
C PHE A 6 -11.62 16.71 -41.59
N PHE A 7 -11.31 17.57 -40.62
CA PHE A 7 -10.99 17.13 -39.27
C PHE A 7 -12.30 16.71 -38.61
N ALA A 8 -12.49 15.40 -38.50
CA ALA A 8 -13.55 14.82 -37.68
C ALA A 8 -13.30 15.22 -36.22
N ASP A 9 -14.27 15.95 -35.68
CA ASP A 9 -14.46 16.27 -34.28
C ASP A 9 -14.60 14.97 -33.49
N SER A 10 -13.46 14.39 -33.14
CA SER A 10 -13.34 13.29 -32.20
C SER A 10 -13.61 13.84 -30.81
N ARG A 11 -14.90 13.80 -30.46
CA ARG A 11 -15.45 13.74 -29.11
C ARG A 11 -14.41 13.15 -28.15
N GLN A 12 -13.62 14.02 -27.53
CA GLN A 12 -13.08 13.77 -26.21
C GLN A 12 -14.28 13.86 -25.26
N GLU A 13 -15.08 12.80 -25.23
CA GLU A 13 -15.60 12.32 -23.95
C GLU A 13 -14.35 11.99 -23.13
N VAL A 14 -13.77 13.04 -22.56
CA VAL A 14 -12.93 12.93 -21.38
C VAL A 14 -13.89 12.32 -20.38
N LEU A 15 -13.88 10.98 -20.29
CA LEU A 15 -14.08 10.28 -19.06
C LEU A 15 -13.27 11.08 -18.05
N VAL A 16 -13.96 11.98 -17.37
CA VAL A 16 -13.57 12.46 -16.05
C VAL A 16 -13.64 11.19 -15.24
N ALA A 17 -12.60 10.36 -15.40
CA ALA A 17 -12.25 9.30 -14.51
C ALA A 17 -12.26 10.02 -13.19
N ASP A 18 -13.27 9.70 -12.39
CA ASP A 18 -13.40 10.05 -11.00
C ASP A 18 -12.02 9.78 -10.42
N GLN A 19 -11.19 10.82 -10.36
CA GLN A 19 -9.83 10.70 -9.86
C GLN A 19 -10.04 10.64 -8.38
N GLN A 20 -10.40 9.43 -7.94
CA GLN A 20 -10.38 8.98 -6.59
C GLN A 20 -8.98 9.31 -6.10
N THR A 21 -8.84 10.48 -5.51
CA THR A 21 -7.56 10.95 -4.99
C THR A 21 -7.38 10.23 -3.69
N ASP A 22 -6.95 8.97 -3.80
CA ASP A 22 -6.62 8.17 -2.65
C ASP A 22 -5.55 8.90 -1.84
N VAL A 23 -5.82 8.99 -0.54
CA VAL A 23 -4.95 9.68 0.41
C VAL A 23 -4.17 8.61 1.15
N HIS A 24 -2.87 8.59 0.91
CA HIS A 24 -1.95 7.68 1.56
C HIS A 24 -1.25 8.39 2.71
N PHE A 25 -0.91 7.65 3.75
CA PHE A 25 -0.16 8.19 4.86
C PHE A 25 0.80 7.16 5.44
N VAL A 26 1.90 7.66 5.99
CA VAL A 26 2.89 6.87 6.73
C VAL A 26 3.20 7.59 8.04
N ARG A 27 3.45 6.82 9.09
CA ARG A 27 3.81 7.37 10.40
C ARG A 27 5.17 8.05 10.32
N LEU A 28 5.24 9.29 10.80
CA LEU A 28 6.46 10.07 10.89
C LEU A 28 6.38 10.94 12.14
N GLU A 29 7.27 10.75 13.11
CA GLU A 29 7.15 11.43 14.40
C GLU A 29 7.36 12.95 14.30
N ARG A 30 8.25 13.39 13.41
CA ARG A 30 8.57 14.79 13.15
C ARG A 30 9.20 14.96 11.77
N LEU A 31 9.07 16.15 11.19
CA LEU A 31 9.89 16.53 10.04
C LEU A 31 11.36 16.72 10.47
N PRO A 32 12.32 16.32 9.62
CA PRO A 32 13.72 16.59 9.88
C PRO A 32 14.02 18.08 9.73
N ASN A 33 15.14 18.53 10.30
CA ASN A 33 15.67 19.86 10.03
C ASN A 33 16.43 19.88 8.69
N VAL A 34 16.50 21.04 8.07
CA VAL A 34 17.27 21.22 6.83
C VAL A 34 18.77 21.00 7.12
N PRO A 35 19.50 20.23 6.30
CA PRO A 35 20.91 19.95 6.52
C PRO A 35 21.74 21.23 6.70
N GLY A 36 22.48 21.33 7.80
CA GLY A 36 23.33 22.48 8.10
C GLY A 36 22.61 23.70 8.68
N THR A 37 21.30 23.62 8.94
CA THR A 37 20.56 24.68 9.63
C THR A 37 19.66 24.10 10.73
N SER A 38 19.15 24.96 11.62
CA SER A 38 18.20 24.58 12.67
C SER A 38 16.74 24.75 12.25
N GLU A 39 16.49 25.02 10.96
CA GLU A 39 15.15 25.24 10.43
C GLU A 39 14.47 23.91 10.08
N VAL A 40 13.15 23.86 10.24
CA VAL A 40 12.33 22.69 9.89
C VAL A 40 12.29 22.55 8.36
N LEU A 41 12.43 21.32 7.86
CA LEU A 41 12.38 21.05 6.43
C LEU A 41 11.05 21.53 5.82
N GLN A 42 11.15 22.39 4.81
CA GLN A 42 10.00 22.79 4.02
C GLN A 42 9.82 21.89 2.80
N LEU A 43 8.57 21.49 2.56
CA LEU A 43 8.19 20.70 1.39
C LEU A 43 8.12 21.60 0.15
N PRO A 44 8.46 21.11 -1.06
CA PRO A 44 8.43 21.90 -2.28
C PRO A 44 7.04 22.48 -2.56
N ASP A 45 6.98 23.76 -2.95
CA ASP A 45 5.70 24.46 -3.18
C ASP A 45 4.81 23.76 -4.22
N LEU A 46 5.43 23.19 -5.25
CA LEU A 46 4.76 22.42 -6.31
C LEU A 46 4.01 21.18 -5.78
N LEU A 47 4.37 20.70 -4.59
CA LEU A 47 3.76 19.53 -3.96
C LEU A 47 2.89 19.89 -2.77
N ARG A 48 2.78 21.17 -2.38
CA ARG A 48 2.11 21.59 -1.14
C ARG A 48 0.65 21.15 -1.05
N ASP A 49 -0.04 21.07 -2.19
CA ASP A 49 -1.44 20.58 -2.26
C ASP A 49 -1.57 19.05 -2.22
N ARG A 50 -0.43 18.35 -2.32
CA ARG A 50 -0.35 16.90 -2.46
C ARG A 50 0.35 16.23 -1.28
N ILE A 51 1.32 16.89 -0.65
CA ILE A 51 2.08 16.36 0.47
C ILE A 51 2.10 17.34 1.62
N TRP A 52 1.76 16.86 2.81
CA TRP A 52 1.83 17.65 4.03
C TRP A 52 2.14 16.76 5.23
N PHE A 53 2.69 17.38 6.26
CA PHE A 53 2.90 16.73 7.55
C PHE A 53 1.76 17.08 8.49
N ASP A 54 1.15 16.05 9.08
CA ASP A 54 0.12 16.17 10.11
C ASP A 54 0.78 15.99 11.48
N GLU A 55 1.02 17.10 12.17
CA GLU A 55 1.68 17.12 13.49
C GLU A 55 0.81 16.48 14.58
N VAL A 56 -0.52 16.57 14.45
CA VAL A 56 -1.47 16.04 15.44
C VAL A 56 -1.44 14.52 15.41
N GLN A 57 -1.46 13.93 14.21
CA GLN A 57 -1.47 12.48 14.03
C GLN A 57 -0.08 11.90 13.79
N ARG A 58 0.96 12.75 13.76
CA ARG A 58 2.37 12.38 13.53
C ARG A 58 2.54 11.49 12.32
N ARG A 59 2.10 11.99 11.18
CA ARG A 59 2.12 11.26 9.91
C ARG A 59 2.41 12.17 8.74
N LEU A 60 3.12 11.63 7.77
CA LEU A 60 3.32 12.25 6.46
C LEU A 60 2.21 11.75 5.54
N VAL A 61 1.49 12.69 4.92
CA VAL A 61 0.32 12.39 4.08
C VAL A 61 0.63 12.77 2.64
N PHE A 62 0.24 11.92 1.70
CA PHE A 62 0.34 12.16 0.27
C PHE A 62 -0.97 11.86 -0.44
N ARG A 63 -1.37 12.75 -1.36
CA ARG A 63 -2.60 12.66 -2.13
C ARG A 63 -2.32 12.29 -3.59
N GLY A 64 -2.93 11.18 -4.01
CA GLY A 64 -2.86 10.64 -5.37
C GLY A 64 -1.57 9.88 -5.68
N PHE A 65 -1.29 9.70 -6.96
CA PHE A 65 -0.17 8.89 -7.43
C PHE A 65 1.20 9.56 -7.26
N MET A 66 2.14 8.89 -6.58
CA MET A 66 3.51 9.39 -6.43
C MET A 66 4.38 8.90 -7.60
N SER A 67 4.85 9.82 -8.43
CA SER A 67 5.80 9.49 -9.49
C SER A 67 7.20 9.23 -8.95
N LYS A 68 8.03 8.47 -9.66
CA LYS A 68 9.44 8.26 -9.29
C LYS A 68 10.21 9.60 -9.19
N ALA A 69 9.94 10.55 -10.09
CA ALA A 69 10.59 11.86 -10.04
C ALA A 69 10.22 12.63 -8.76
N THR A 70 8.96 12.55 -8.33
CA THR A 70 8.49 13.12 -7.06
C THR A 70 9.16 12.46 -5.86
N PHE A 71 9.28 11.13 -5.89
CA PHE A 71 10.02 10.38 -4.86
C PHE A 71 11.49 10.80 -4.79
N ASP A 72 12.20 10.82 -5.92
CA ASP A 72 13.62 11.21 -5.98
C ASP A 72 13.82 12.64 -5.46
N GLN A 73 12.90 13.56 -5.80
CA GLN A 73 12.90 14.93 -5.29
C GLN A 73 12.75 14.95 -3.76
N LEU A 74 11.71 14.31 -3.21
CA LEU A 74 11.47 14.28 -1.76
C LEU A 74 12.60 13.58 -0.99
N HIS A 75 13.19 12.54 -1.56
CA HIS A 75 14.31 11.81 -0.99
C HIS A 75 15.59 12.67 -0.95
N SER A 76 15.77 13.60 -1.88
CA SER A 76 16.95 14.47 -1.91
C SER A 76 16.93 15.60 -0.88
N LEU A 77 15.77 15.87 -0.25
CA LEU A 77 15.58 17.01 0.66
C LEU A 77 16.26 16.84 2.02
N SER A 78 16.54 15.61 2.45
CA SER A 78 17.12 15.34 3.77
C SER A 78 17.91 14.03 3.76
N ASN A 79 18.93 13.95 4.60
CA ASN A 79 19.71 12.73 4.86
C ASN A 79 19.23 11.99 6.13
N ASP A 80 18.13 12.43 6.75
CA ASP A 80 17.57 11.79 7.93
C ASP A 80 17.00 10.41 7.58
N SER A 81 17.53 9.36 8.20
CA SER A 81 17.18 7.97 7.89
C SER A 81 15.72 7.63 8.20
N VAL A 82 15.11 8.27 9.19
CA VAL A 82 13.70 8.06 9.57
C VAL A 82 12.80 8.67 8.51
N TYR A 83 13.10 9.88 8.08
CA TYR A 83 12.38 10.54 6.99
C TYR A 83 12.51 9.76 5.66
N LEU A 84 13.72 9.36 5.29
CA LEU A 84 13.95 8.60 4.05
C LEU A 84 13.19 7.27 4.03
N ARG A 85 13.14 6.57 5.18
CA ARG A 85 12.33 5.37 5.32
C ARG A 85 10.84 5.66 5.14
N ALA A 86 10.33 6.72 5.77
CA ALA A 86 8.92 7.10 5.65
C ALA A 86 8.55 7.45 4.20
N ILE A 87 9.42 8.15 3.47
CA ILE A 87 9.23 8.44 2.03
C ILE A 87 9.23 7.15 1.19
N GLY A 88 10.11 6.20 1.49
CA GLY A 88 10.14 4.89 0.84
C GLY A 88 8.85 4.08 1.07
N GLU A 89 8.38 4.02 2.31
CA GLU A 89 7.10 3.38 2.65
C GLU A 89 5.93 4.07 1.96
N LEU A 90 5.92 5.40 1.94
CA LEU A 90 4.86 6.20 1.30
C LEU A 90 4.82 5.96 -0.21
N PHE A 91 5.99 5.90 -0.86
CA PHE A 91 6.09 5.57 -2.28
C PHE A 91 5.57 4.16 -2.59
N GLN A 92 5.89 3.16 -1.76
CA GLN A 92 5.35 1.81 -1.92
C GLN A 92 3.83 1.83 -1.84
N VAL A 93 3.24 2.48 -0.84
CA VAL A 93 1.78 2.55 -0.70
C VAL A 93 1.14 3.24 -1.92
N CYS A 94 1.73 4.32 -2.44
CA CYS A 94 1.21 5.05 -3.59
C CYS A 94 1.33 4.30 -4.93
N VAL A 95 2.30 3.38 -5.06
CA VAL A 95 2.55 2.62 -6.31
C VAL A 95 1.87 1.25 -6.30
N PHE A 96 1.79 0.61 -5.13
CA PHE A 96 1.22 -0.74 -4.97
C PHE A 96 -0.29 -0.75 -4.70
N GLU A 97 -0.97 0.40 -4.76
CA GLU A 97 -2.42 0.42 -4.95
C GLU A 97 -2.78 -0.04 -6.38
N GLU A 98 -2.43 -1.28 -6.70
CA GLU A 98 -3.28 -2.08 -7.57
C GLU A 98 -4.66 -2.14 -6.89
N PRO A 99 -5.77 -1.93 -7.62
CA PRO A 99 -7.09 -2.01 -7.04
C PRO A 99 -7.17 -3.37 -6.38
N ALA A 100 -7.29 -3.39 -5.05
CA ALA A 100 -7.33 -4.60 -4.28
C ALA A 100 -8.43 -5.49 -4.89
N ARG A 101 -8.03 -6.44 -5.76
CA ARG A 101 -8.83 -7.61 -6.02
C ARG A 101 -8.97 -8.18 -4.64
N LYS A 102 -10.18 -8.04 -4.10
CA LYS A 102 -10.66 -8.53 -2.83
C LYS A 102 -10.49 -10.05 -2.83
N THR A 103 -9.26 -10.53 -2.76
CA THR A 103 -8.95 -11.93 -2.54
C THR A 103 -9.29 -12.12 -1.08
N ARG A 104 -10.53 -12.57 -0.86
CA ARG A 104 -10.97 -13.14 0.41
C ARG A 104 -9.81 -13.97 0.94
N SER A 105 -9.21 -13.49 2.03
CA SER A 105 -8.31 -14.23 2.89
C SER A 105 -8.95 -15.57 3.20
N LEU A 106 -8.58 -16.59 2.40
CA LEU A 106 -8.93 -18.00 2.57
C LEU A 106 -7.99 -18.68 3.58
N SER A 107 -7.14 -17.91 4.26
CA SER A 107 -6.17 -18.39 5.24
C SER A 107 -6.76 -18.74 6.60
N LYS A 108 -8.09 -18.68 6.78
CA LYS A 108 -8.78 -19.10 8.01
C LYS A 108 -9.45 -20.49 7.95
N LEU A 109 -9.37 -21.22 6.84
CA LEU A 109 -10.01 -22.56 6.73
C LEU A 109 -9.04 -23.75 6.83
N LEU A 110 -7.75 -23.52 7.06
CA LEU A 110 -6.76 -24.61 7.13
C LEU A 110 -6.68 -25.45 8.43
N PRO A 111 -7.26 -25.10 9.61
CA PRO A 111 -7.09 -25.97 10.78
C PRO A 111 -8.10 -27.13 10.88
N ILE A 112 -9.16 -27.17 10.06
CA ILE A 112 -10.21 -28.20 10.22
C ILE A 112 -9.78 -29.55 9.62
N ALA A 113 -8.96 -29.56 8.57
CA ALA A 113 -8.54 -30.81 7.91
C ALA A 113 -7.55 -31.64 8.75
N ALA A 114 -6.72 -31.00 9.59
CA ALA A 114 -5.72 -31.70 10.41
C ALA A 114 -6.35 -32.50 11.58
N ILE A 115 -7.47 -32.03 12.13
CA ILE A 115 -8.12 -32.66 13.29
C ILE A 115 -8.79 -33.98 12.89
N ALA A 116 -9.37 -34.08 11.69
CA ALA A 116 -10.00 -35.31 11.21
C ALA A 116 -8.98 -36.45 10.97
N ALA A 117 -7.80 -36.13 10.45
CA ALA A 117 -6.75 -37.11 10.21
C ALA A 117 -6.19 -37.69 11.53
N ALA A 118 -6.00 -36.85 12.55
CA ALA A 118 -5.52 -37.28 13.86
C ALA A 118 -6.53 -38.20 14.57
N ALA A 119 -7.83 -37.89 14.50
CA ALA A 119 -8.88 -38.72 15.12
C ALA A 119 -8.99 -40.11 14.48
N LEU A 120 -8.84 -40.20 13.15
CA LEU A 120 -8.90 -41.49 12.43
C LEU A 120 -7.72 -42.41 12.83
N LEU A 121 -6.53 -41.83 13.00
CA LEU A 121 -5.32 -42.59 13.34
C LEU A 121 -5.37 -43.14 14.78
N ILE A 122 -5.94 -42.37 15.72
CA ILE A 122 -6.18 -42.83 17.09
C ILE A 122 -7.23 -43.98 17.11
N ALA A 123 -8.31 -43.87 16.33
CA ALA A 123 -9.35 -44.91 16.28
C ALA A 123 -8.82 -46.25 15.73
N VAL A 124 -7.96 -46.21 14.70
CA VAL A 124 -7.36 -47.43 14.12
C VAL A 124 -6.38 -48.11 15.08
N LEU A 125 -5.59 -47.33 15.84
CA LEU A 125 -4.65 -47.87 16.82
C LEU A 125 -5.33 -48.41 18.10
N ALA A 126 -6.50 -47.89 18.46
CA ALA A 126 -7.25 -48.36 19.64
C ALA A 126 -8.05 -49.65 19.38
N LEU A 127 -8.32 -49.99 18.11
CA LEU A 127 -9.12 -51.15 17.72
C LEU A 127 -8.50 -52.52 18.08
N PRO A 128 -7.18 -52.78 17.91
CA PRO A 128 -6.62 -54.10 18.21
C PRO A 128 -6.53 -54.41 19.72
N LEU A 129 -6.43 -53.40 20.58
CA LEU A 129 -6.32 -53.64 22.04
C LEU A 129 -7.63 -54.13 22.67
N ARG A 130 -8.79 -53.75 22.11
CA ARG A 130 -10.10 -54.20 22.64
C ARG A 130 -10.46 -55.65 22.28
N LEU A 131 -9.79 -56.26 21.31
CA LEU A 131 -10.01 -57.66 20.93
C LEU A 131 -9.20 -58.66 21.79
N LEU A 132 -8.19 -58.19 22.52
CA LEU A 132 -7.38 -59.02 23.42
C LEU A 132 -7.90 -59.07 24.87
N THR A 133 -8.86 -58.22 25.24
CA THR A 133 -9.39 -58.14 26.61
C THR A 133 -10.68 -58.95 26.84
N VAL A 134 -11.21 -59.60 25.80
CA VAL A 134 -12.40 -60.45 25.87
C VAL A 134 -12.01 -61.90 25.53
N ARG A 135 -11.24 -62.52 26.42
CA ARG A 135 -11.08 -63.98 26.49
C ARG A 135 -10.95 -64.41 27.94
#